data_AF-A0A4P9WSU0-F1
#
_entry.id   AF-A0A4P9WSU0-F1
#
_cell.length_a   1.000
_cell.length_b   1.000
_cell.length_c   1.000
_cell.angle_alpha   90.00
_cell.angle_beta   90.00
_cell.angle_gamma   90.00
#
_symmetry.space_group_name_H-M   'P 1'
#
loop_
_entity.id
_entity.type
_entity.pdbx_description
1 polymer ?
#
loop_
_entity_poly.entity_id
_entity_poly.type
_entity_poly.pdbx_seq_one_letter_code
_entity_poly.pdbx_strand_id
1 'polypeptide(L)'
;MFSLLRDPKVPFYEFQQCVSTMTLPQKKLAVFESLLHASLLNRPPEAEIELGQLERWVQQELPISMREGFQPLFERYRAGLSGHEFSVVQAILEDYRQIASDFAGPFETAYSALRERYQGSPSLLRDRLRIRAAHEQRQVLVKILLDFLHSDLDFCPYRTQLMPVMQALSSLDEQTHRKVVTRARELVRTLRQPPH
;
A
#
# COMPACT_ATOMS: atom_id res chain seq x y z
N MET A 1 5.21 -7.55 9.36
CA MET A 1 4.83 -6.61 8.27
C MET A 1 3.87 -5.55 8.82
N PHE A 2 2.65 -5.93 9.22
CA PHE A 2 1.68 -4.99 9.81
C PHE A 2 2.18 -4.27 11.07
N SER A 3 2.92 -4.95 11.93
CA SER A 3 3.59 -4.34 13.08
C SER A 3 4.57 -3.22 12.72
N LEU A 4 5.20 -3.28 11.53
CA LEU A 4 6.09 -2.23 11.04
C LEU A 4 5.28 -1.08 10.43
N LEU A 5 4.23 -1.37 9.66
CA LEU A 5 3.37 -0.33 9.05
C LEU A 5 2.64 0.51 10.11
N ARG A 6 2.39 -0.06 11.29
CA ARG A 6 1.77 0.61 12.43
C ARG A 6 2.76 1.26 13.40
N ASP A 7 4.07 1.06 13.21
CA ASP A 7 5.06 1.65 14.11
C ASP A 7 5.23 3.15 13.79
N PRO A 8 4.90 4.06 14.74
CA PRO A 8 4.98 5.50 14.52
C PRO A 8 6.41 6.02 14.31
N LYS A 9 7.42 5.20 14.59
CA LYS A 9 8.82 5.55 14.36
C LYS A 9 9.27 5.30 12.92
N VAL A 10 8.57 4.48 12.15
CA VAL A 10 8.98 4.17 10.76
C VAL A 10 9.05 5.43 9.88
N PRO A 11 8.04 6.31 9.83
CA PRO A 11 8.14 7.55 9.06
C PRO A 11 9.33 8.40 9.50
N PHE A 12 9.60 8.48 10.81
CA PHE A 12 10.71 9.25 11.36
C PHE A 12 12.06 8.77 10.79
N TYR A 13 12.30 7.47 10.80
CA TYR A 13 13.52 6.91 10.23
C TYR A 13 13.61 7.10 8.71
N GLU A 14 12.51 6.98 7.98
CA GLU A 14 12.50 7.22 6.53
C GLU A 14 12.86 8.68 6.17
N PHE A 15 12.28 9.65 6.91
CA PHE A 15 12.63 11.06 6.75
C PHE A 15 14.09 11.36 7.12
N GLN A 16 14.60 10.75 8.19
CA GLN A 16 16.01 10.87 8.58
C GLN A 16 16.96 10.27 7.54
N GLN A 17 16.63 9.11 6.97
CA GLN A 17 17.41 8.50 5.91
C GLN A 17 17.45 9.39 4.67
N CYS A 18 16.30 9.96 4.28
CA CYS A 18 16.22 10.92 3.17
C CYS A 18 17.16 12.12 3.39
N VAL A 19 17.08 12.76 4.56
CA VAL A 19 17.97 13.87 4.93
C VAL A 19 19.45 13.47 4.95
N SER A 20 19.77 12.27 5.46
CA SER A 20 21.16 11.83 5.62
C SER A 20 21.87 11.67 4.28
N THR A 21 21.12 11.49 3.19
CA THR A 21 21.66 11.47 1.82
C THR A 21 21.87 12.86 1.22
N MET A 22 21.45 13.92 1.92
CA MET A 22 21.51 15.30 1.47
C MET A 22 22.55 16.10 2.25
N THR A 23 23.26 17.00 1.57
CA THR A 23 24.19 17.93 2.21
C THR A 23 23.46 19.18 2.67
N LEU A 24 22.92 19.16 3.89
CA LEU A 24 22.25 20.31 4.50
C LEU A 24 23.14 21.04 5.52
N PRO A 25 23.11 22.38 5.60
CA PRO A 25 23.77 23.11 6.67
C PRO A 25 23.20 22.72 8.05
N GLN A 26 24.07 22.64 9.08
CA GLN A 26 23.69 22.24 10.45
C GLN A 26 22.48 23.01 11.01
N LYS A 27 22.37 24.32 10.72
CA LYS A 27 21.21 25.13 11.15
C LYS A 27 19.90 24.64 10.54
N LYS A 28 19.90 24.28 9.25
CA LYS A 28 18.71 23.77 8.56
C LYS A 28 18.37 22.35 9.02
N LEU A 29 19.39 21.52 9.27
CA LEU A 29 19.21 20.19 9.85
C LEU A 29 18.53 20.25 11.22
N ALA A 30 18.99 21.12 12.12
CA ALA A 30 18.39 21.26 13.44
C ALA A 30 16.91 21.69 13.39
N VAL A 31 16.56 22.61 12.47
CA VAL A 31 15.17 23.03 12.27
C VAL A 31 14.33 21.89 11.70
N PHE A 32 14.85 21.16 10.71
CA PHE A 32 14.17 20.00 10.14
C PHE A 32 13.91 18.93 11.21
N GLU A 33 14.91 18.57 12.00
CA GLU A 33 14.78 17.59 13.07
C GLU A 33 13.75 18.03 14.11
N SER A 34 13.78 19.30 14.53
CA SER A 34 12.78 19.84 15.45
C SER A 34 11.36 19.72 14.90
N LEU A 35 11.15 20.05 13.63
CA LEU A 35 9.84 19.92 12.97
C LEU A 35 9.42 18.46 12.83
N LEU A 36 10.35 17.58 12.45
CA LEU A 36 10.11 16.14 12.33
C LEU A 36 9.71 15.52 13.67
N HIS A 37 10.43 15.84 14.75
CA HIS A 37 10.11 15.40 16.10
C HIS A 37 8.72 15.88 16.56
N ALA A 38 8.37 17.13 16.27
CA ALA A 38 7.05 17.69 16.59
C ALA A 38 5.92 17.03 15.77
N SER A 39 6.19 16.67 14.52
CA SER A 39 5.24 16.00 13.63
C SER A 39 5.02 14.52 13.98
N LEU A 40 6.04 13.81 14.47
CA LEU A 40 6.02 12.34 14.54
C LEU A 40 6.25 11.72 15.93
N LEU A 41 7.10 12.30 16.78
CA LEU A 41 7.56 11.65 18.01
C LEU A 41 6.92 12.20 19.29
N ASN A 42 6.49 13.45 19.30
CA ASN A 42 5.87 14.10 20.47
C ASN A 42 4.34 13.94 20.51
N ARG A 43 3.79 12.95 19.79
CA ARG A 43 2.34 12.76 19.67
C ARG A 43 1.89 11.44 20.28
N PRO A 44 0.68 11.39 20.86
CA PRO A 44 0.09 10.12 21.28
C PRO A 44 -0.09 9.20 20.05
N PRO A 45 -0.05 7.87 20.21
CA PRO A 45 -0.13 6.91 19.10
C PRO A 45 -1.38 7.05 18.22
N GLU A 46 -2.44 7.62 18.78
CA GLU A 46 -3.75 7.82 18.15
C GLU A 46 -3.83 9.14 17.35
N ALA A 47 -2.86 10.05 17.52
CA ALA A 47 -2.87 11.33 16.83
C ALA A 47 -2.40 11.18 15.38
N GLU A 48 -3.10 11.86 14.48
CA GLU A 48 -2.72 11.94 13.08
C GLU A 48 -1.32 12.56 12.92
N ILE A 49 -0.56 12.00 11.99
CA ILE A 49 0.72 12.53 11.54
C ILE A 49 0.45 13.85 10.81
N GLU A 50 0.90 14.97 11.39
CA GLU A 50 0.79 16.29 10.75
C GLU A 50 2.11 16.68 10.11
N LEU A 51 2.25 16.38 8.82
CA LEU A 51 3.44 16.75 8.05
C LEU A 51 3.37 18.15 7.45
N GLY A 52 2.24 18.86 7.56
CA GLY A 52 2.03 20.11 6.83
C GLY A 52 3.03 21.22 7.17
N GLN A 53 3.48 21.33 8.42
CA GLN A 53 4.51 22.30 8.79
C GLN A 53 5.89 21.92 8.25
N LEU A 54 6.25 20.63 8.34
CA LEU A 54 7.50 20.10 7.79
C LEU A 54 7.54 20.24 6.27
N GLU A 55 6.44 19.91 5.58
CA GLU A 55 6.29 20.02 4.14
C GLU A 55 6.43 21.47 3.66
N ARG A 56 5.74 22.43 4.33
CA ARG A 56 5.89 23.86 4.01
C ARG A 56 7.33 24.33 4.19
N TRP A 57 7.97 23.93 5.29
CA TRP A 57 9.37 24.27 5.53
C TRP A 57 10.28 23.71 4.43
N VAL A 58 10.12 22.44 4.06
CA VAL A 58 10.88 21.81 2.96
C VAL A 58 10.68 22.58 1.64
N GLN A 59 9.44 22.96 1.33
CA GLN A 59 9.10 23.70 0.12
C GLN A 59 9.66 25.14 0.10
N GLN A 60 9.82 25.78 1.25
CA GLN A 60 10.35 27.14 1.34
C GLN A 60 11.88 27.16 1.42
N GLU A 61 12.47 26.26 2.21
CA GLU A 61 13.86 26.37 2.64
C GLU A 61 14.84 25.51 1.83
N LEU A 62 14.37 24.44 1.17
CA LEU A 62 15.25 23.54 0.43
C LEU A 62 15.22 23.85 -1.08
N PRO A 63 16.31 23.60 -1.83
CA PRO A 63 16.30 23.67 -3.29
C PRO A 63 15.43 22.58 -3.90
N ILE A 64 14.93 22.79 -5.11
CA ILE A 64 13.97 21.89 -5.80
C ILE A 64 14.48 20.44 -5.85
N SER A 65 15.75 20.23 -6.18
CA SER A 65 16.36 18.89 -6.25
C SER A 65 16.31 18.11 -4.93
N MET A 66 16.31 18.80 -3.79
CA MET A 66 16.16 18.16 -2.48
C MET A 66 14.69 17.92 -2.13
N ARG A 67 13.78 18.80 -2.57
CA ARG A 67 12.32 18.65 -2.34
C ARG A 67 11.79 17.38 -3.00
N GLU A 68 12.26 17.08 -4.21
CA GLU A 68 11.89 15.88 -4.97
C GLU A 68 12.19 14.59 -4.19
N GLY A 69 13.22 14.58 -3.34
CA GLY A 69 13.53 13.44 -2.47
C GLY A 69 12.52 13.22 -1.35
N PHE A 70 11.86 14.27 -0.87
CA PHE A 70 10.87 14.18 0.23
C PHE A 70 9.44 13.98 -0.26
N GLN A 71 9.13 14.40 -1.48
CA GLN A 71 7.76 14.33 -2.01
C GLN A 71 7.13 12.93 -1.89
N PRO A 72 7.82 11.82 -2.20
CA PRO A 72 7.25 10.48 -2.02
C PRO A 72 6.91 10.15 -0.57
N LEU A 73 7.65 10.69 0.41
CA LEU A 73 7.38 10.48 1.83
C LEU A 73 6.17 11.29 2.29
N PHE A 74 6.06 12.54 1.85
CA PHE A 74 4.88 13.36 2.15
C PHE A 74 3.61 12.78 1.56
N GLU A 75 3.64 12.31 0.31
CA GLU A 75 2.51 11.65 -0.34
C GLU A 75 2.13 10.35 0.39
N ARG A 76 3.13 9.52 0.73
CA ARG A 76 2.93 8.24 1.43
C ARG A 76 2.25 8.38 2.78
N TYR A 77 2.65 9.38 3.57
CA TYR A 77 2.17 9.57 4.94
C TYR A 77 1.13 10.67 5.09
N ARG A 78 0.61 11.22 3.97
CA ARG A 78 -0.40 12.29 3.96
C ARG A 78 -1.67 11.93 4.72
N ALA A 79 -2.08 10.67 4.64
CA ALA A 79 -3.24 10.12 5.33
C ALA A 79 -2.88 9.40 6.64
N GLY A 80 -1.70 9.68 7.20
CA GLY A 80 -1.17 9.03 8.39
C GLY A 80 -0.75 7.58 8.18
N LEU A 81 -0.39 6.90 9.29
CA LEU A 81 0.04 5.49 9.27
C LEU A 81 -1.07 4.57 8.79
N SER A 82 -2.29 4.78 9.26
CA SER A 82 -3.47 4.01 8.88
C SER A 82 -3.76 4.11 7.38
N GLY A 83 -3.65 5.31 6.81
CA GLY A 83 -3.79 5.50 5.37
C GLY A 83 -2.64 4.87 4.58
N HIS A 84 -1.42 4.94 5.10
CA HIS A 84 -0.28 4.25 4.50
C HIS A 84 -0.48 2.73 4.50
N GLU A 85 -0.84 2.15 5.65
CA GLU A 85 -1.15 0.73 5.79
C GLU A 85 -2.23 0.31 4.78
N PHE A 86 -3.33 1.06 4.71
CA PHE A 86 -4.40 0.81 3.74
C PHE A 86 -3.88 0.85 2.30
N SER A 87 -3.10 1.87 1.91
CA SER A 87 -2.57 1.98 0.55
C SER A 87 -1.67 0.81 0.17
N VAL A 88 -0.84 0.30 1.10
CA VAL A 88 0.00 -0.89 0.88
C VAL A 88 -0.88 -2.13 0.71
N VAL A 89 -1.87 -2.33 1.58
CA VAL A 89 -2.82 -3.45 1.48
C VAL A 89 -3.57 -3.39 0.16
N GLN A 90 -4.11 -2.22 -0.19
CA GLN A 90 -4.84 -1.99 -1.43
C GLN A 90 -3.96 -2.29 -2.65
N ALA A 91 -2.72 -1.81 -2.67
CA ALA A 91 -1.80 -2.05 -3.78
C ALA A 91 -1.51 -3.55 -3.99
N ILE A 92 -1.30 -4.30 -2.90
CA ILE A 92 -1.08 -5.76 -2.98
C ILE A 92 -2.33 -6.48 -3.53
N LEU A 93 -3.51 -6.13 -3.04
CA LEU A 93 -4.76 -6.74 -3.47
C LEU A 93 -5.12 -6.37 -4.92
N GLU A 94 -4.82 -5.14 -5.32
CA GLU A 94 -5.06 -4.65 -6.67
C GLU A 94 -4.10 -5.29 -7.68
N ASP A 95 -2.82 -5.49 -7.34
CA ASP A 95 -1.91 -6.27 -8.20
C ASP A 95 -2.41 -7.72 -8.40
N TYR A 96 -2.91 -8.34 -7.33
CA TYR A 96 -3.52 -9.67 -7.43
C TYR A 96 -4.73 -9.66 -8.37
N ARG A 97 -5.63 -8.69 -8.20
CA ARG A 97 -6.83 -8.53 -9.03
C ARG A 97 -6.50 -8.26 -10.49
N GLN A 98 -5.54 -7.37 -10.76
CA GLN A 98 -5.13 -7.03 -12.11
C GLN A 98 -4.56 -8.24 -12.84
N ILE A 99 -3.73 -9.04 -12.18
CA ILE A 99 -3.18 -10.26 -12.78
C ILE A 99 -4.27 -11.32 -12.96
N ALA A 100 -5.22 -11.44 -12.04
CA ALA A 100 -6.37 -12.31 -12.24
C ALA A 100 -7.19 -11.89 -13.49
N SER A 101 -7.39 -10.59 -13.68
CA SER A 101 -8.10 -10.04 -14.85
C SER A 101 -7.33 -10.22 -16.15
N ASP A 102 -6.00 -10.09 -16.13
CA ASP A 102 -5.13 -10.28 -17.29
C ASP A 102 -5.22 -11.72 -17.86
N PHE A 103 -5.57 -12.69 -17.01
CA PHE A 103 -5.70 -14.11 -17.36
C PHE A 103 -7.14 -14.64 -17.23
N ALA A 104 -8.14 -13.76 -17.32
CA ALA A 104 -9.54 -14.17 -17.29
C ALA A 104 -9.92 -14.93 -18.57
N GLY A 105 -10.64 -16.05 -18.42
CA GLY A 105 -11.09 -16.88 -19.54
C GLY A 105 -10.03 -17.84 -20.10
N PRO A 106 -10.21 -18.33 -21.34
CA PRO A 106 -9.29 -19.28 -21.96
C PRO A 106 -7.87 -18.71 -22.12
N PHE A 107 -6.86 -19.54 -21.84
CA PHE A 107 -5.46 -19.12 -21.84
C PHE A 107 -5.00 -18.54 -23.19
N GLU A 108 -5.34 -19.17 -24.31
CA GLU A 108 -4.92 -18.72 -25.64
C GLU A 108 -5.41 -17.30 -25.97
N THR A 109 -6.66 -16.99 -25.59
CA THR A 109 -7.25 -15.66 -25.77
C THR A 109 -6.56 -14.63 -24.89
N ALA A 110 -6.39 -14.93 -23.60
CA ALA A 110 -5.70 -14.05 -22.65
C ALA A 110 -4.24 -13.82 -23.04
N TYR A 111 -3.53 -14.87 -23.47
CA TYR A 111 -2.15 -14.79 -23.92
C TYR A 111 -2.01 -13.93 -25.18
N SER A 112 -2.91 -14.09 -26.15
CA SER A 112 -2.91 -13.27 -27.37
C SER A 112 -3.10 -11.78 -27.06
N ALA A 113 -4.06 -11.46 -26.18
CA ALA A 113 -4.30 -10.09 -25.73
C ALA A 113 -3.10 -9.51 -24.95
N LEU A 114 -2.48 -10.30 -24.07
CA LEU A 114 -1.27 -9.88 -23.34
C LEU A 114 -0.08 -9.67 -24.28
N ARG A 115 0.09 -10.56 -25.26
CA ARG A 115 1.16 -10.44 -26.26
C ARG A 115 0.98 -9.16 -27.07
N GLU A 116 -0.24 -8.82 -27.45
CA GLU A 116 -0.56 -7.56 -28.12
C GLU A 116 -0.26 -6.34 -27.24
N ARG A 117 -0.70 -6.37 -25.97
CA ARG A 117 -0.45 -5.30 -25.00
C ARG A 117 1.05 -5.05 -24.74
N TYR A 118 1.88 -6.08 -24.78
CA TYR A 118 3.32 -6.02 -24.47
C TYR A 118 4.23 -6.21 -25.70
N GLN A 119 3.75 -5.92 -26.92
CA GLN A 119 4.54 -6.08 -28.15
C GLN A 119 5.92 -5.40 -28.10
N GLY A 120 6.02 -4.24 -27.44
CA GLY A 120 7.29 -3.51 -27.27
C GLY A 120 8.11 -3.90 -26.05
N SER A 121 7.70 -4.90 -25.26
CA SER A 121 8.33 -5.23 -23.97
C SER A 121 8.20 -6.73 -23.65
N PRO A 122 8.99 -7.61 -24.31
CA PRO A 122 8.92 -9.05 -24.10
C PRO A 122 9.28 -9.47 -22.66
N SER A 123 10.08 -8.66 -21.95
CA SER A 123 10.37 -8.85 -20.53
C SER A 123 9.11 -8.79 -19.66
N LEU A 124 8.25 -7.79 -19.88
CA LEU A 124 7.01 -7.61 -19.14
C LEU A 124 6.01 -8.75 -19.39
N LEU A 125 5.90 -9.22 -20.64
CA LEU A 125 5.08 -10.39 -20.97
C LEU A 125 5.56 -11.64 -20.21
N ARG A 126 6.87 -11.89 -20.24
CA ARG A 126 7.48 -13.01 -19.52
C ARG A 126 7.23 -12.92 -18.02
N ASP A 127 7.34 -11.72 -17.44
CA ASP A 127 7.08 -11.52 -16.02
C ASP A 127 5.61 -11.80 -15.67
N ARG A 128 4.65 -11.35 -16.49
CA ARG A 128 3.22 -11.67 -16.30
C ARG A 128 2.95 -13.17 -16.35
N LEU A 129 3.54 -13.88 -17.32
CA LEU A 129 3.42 -15.35 -17.43
C LEU A 129 4.04 -16.07 -16.22
N ARG A 130 5.22 -15.63 -15.77
CA ARG A 130 5.87 -16.17 -14.58
C ARG A 130 5.01 -16.00 -13.34
N ILE A 131 4.39 -14.83 -13.19
CA ILE A 131 3.51 -14.56 -12.05
C ILE A 131 2.24 -15.42 -12.12
N ARG A 132 1.70 -15.67 -13.32
CA ARG A 132 0.58 -16.62 -13.53
C ARG A 132 0.96 -18.05 -13.16
N ALA A 133 2.17 -18.50 -13.49
CA ALA A 133 2.64 -19.84 -13.14
C ALA A 133 2.71 -20.05 -11.61
N ALA A 134 2.95 -18.98 -10.84
CA ALA A 134 2.94 -18.99 -9.38
C ALA A 134 1.56 -18.69 -8.76
N HIS A 135 0.46 -18.92 -9.49
CA HIS A 135 -0.90 -18.53 -9.07
C HIS A 135 -1.33 -19.16 -7.74
N GLU A 136 -1.09 -20.46 -7.54
CA GLU A 136 -1.50 -21.14 -6.30
C GLU A 136 -0.82 -20.53 -5.06
N GLN A 137 0.48 -20.25 -5.14
CA GLN A 137 1.21 -19.61 -4.04
C GLN A 137 0.69 -18.21 -3.77
N ARG A 138 0.43 -17.42 -4.82
CA ARG A 138 -0.13 -16.07 -4.68
C ARG A 138 -1.52 -16.09 -4.05
N GLN A 139 -2.36 -17.03 -4.47
CA GLN A 139 -3.70 -17.19 -3.91
C GLN A 139 -3.65 -17.50 -2.41
N VAL A 140 -2.71 -18.35 -1.97
CA VAL A 140 -2.50 -18.65 -0.55
C VAL A 140 -2.03 -17.41 0.21
N LEU A 141 -1.05 -16.67 -0.31
CA LEU A 141 -0.55 -15.45 0.34
C LEU A 141 -1.63 -14.38 0.48
N VAL A 142 -2.45 -14.18 -0.56
CA VAL A 142 -3.57 -13.24 -0.50
C VAL A 142 -4.62 -13.72 0.49
N LYS A 143 -4.92 -15.02 0.56
CA LYS A 143 -5.83 -15.54 1.59
C LYS A 143 -5.30 -15.26 3.00
N ILE A 144 -4.02 -15.49 3.27
CA ILE A 144 -3.39 -15.19 4.58
C ILE A 144 -3.52 -13.71 4.92
N LEU A 145 -3.29 -12.82 3.94
CA LEU A 145 -3.50 -11.39 4.10
C LEU A 145 -4.96 -11.07 4.48
N LEU A 146 -5.93 -11.67 3.79
CA LEU A 146 -7.35 -11.50 4.10
C LEU A 146 -7.73 -12.09 5.47
N ASP A 147 -7.13 -13.21 5.87
CA ASP A 147 -7.34 -13.80 7.20
C ASP A 147 -6.85 -12.87 8.31
N PHE A 148 -5.68 -12.25 8.11
CA PHE A 148 -5.13 -11.26 9.04
C PHE A 148 -6.02 -10.01 9.13
N LEU A 149 -6.44 -9.46 7.98
CA LEU A 149 -7.36 -8.31 7.97
C LEU A 149 -8.65 -8.63 8.71
N HIS A 150 -9.19 -9.84 8.54
CA HIS A 150 -10.39 -10.29 9.24
C HIS A 150 -10.21 -10.32 10.76
N SER A 151 -9.09 -10.84 11.25
CA SER A 151 -8.82 -10.89 12.70
C SER A 151 -8.65 -9.52 13.35
N ASP A 152 -8.33 -8.50 12.55
CA ASP A 152 -8.06 -7.14 13.01
C ASP A 152 -9.19 -6.16 12.66
N LEU A 153 -10.28 -6.65 12.04
CA LEU A 153 -11.35 -5.83 11.48
C LEU A 153 -11.99 -4.86 12.46
N ASP A 154 -12.14 -5.25 13.72
CA ASP A 154 -12.82 -4.43 14.75
C ASP A 154 -11.99 -3.21 15.15
N PHE A 155 -10.66 -3.31 15.04
CA PHE A 155 -9.72 -2.23 15.33
C PHE A 155 -9.16 -1.57 14.07
N CYS A 156 -9.61 -2.01 12.89
CA CYS A 156 -9.10 -1.56 11.62
C CYS A 156 -9.61 -0.14 11.30
N PRO A 157 -8.72 0.88 11.29
CA PRO A 157 -9.11 2.27 11.10
C PRO A 157 -9.63 2.56 9.67
N TYR A 158 -9.37 1.65 8.72
CA TYR A 158 -9.76 1.77 7.32
C TYR A 158 -10.84 0.75 6.90
N ARG A 159 -11.66 0.30 7.86
CA ARG A 159 -12.73 -0.68 7.67
C ARG A 159 -13.69 -0.33 6.52
N THR A 160 -14.10 0.93 6.41
CA THR A 160 -15.05 1.38 5.38
C THR A 160 -14.42 1.37 3.98
N GLN A 161 -13.12 1.69 3.87
CA GLN A 161 -12.36 1.67 2.63
C GLN A 161 -12.10 0.25 2.11
N LEU A 162 -12.14 -0.78 2.97
CA LEU A 162 -11.99 -2.19 2.56
C LEU A 162 -13.19 -2.73 1.78
N MET A 163 -14.40 -2.20 2.01
CA MET A 163 -15.62 -2.71 1.38
C MET A 163 -15.53 -2.81 -0.16
N PRO A 164 -15.21 -1.74 -0.91
CA PRO A 164 -15.11 -1.82 -2.38
C PRO A 164 -14.01 -2.79 -2.84
N VAL A 165 -12.89 -2.88 -2.11
CA VAL A 165 -11.78 -3.80 -2.44
C VAL A 165 -12.24 -5.25 -2.29
N MET A 166 -12.93 -5.58 -1.19
CA MET A 166 -13.45 -6.93 -0.96
C MET A 166 -14.53 -7.31 -1.97
N GLN A 167 -15.39 -6.35 -2.36
CA GLN A 167 -16.38 -6.57 -3.42
C GLN A 167 -15.70 -6.92 -4.75
N ALA A 168 -14.68 -6.17 -5.15
CA ALA A 168 -13.93 -6.41 -6.38
C ALA A 168 -13.20 -7.76 -6.39
N LEU A 169 -12.69 -8.22 -5.24
CA LEU A 169 -12.10 -9.56 -5.11
C LEU A 169 -13.16 -10.67 -5.14
N SER A 170 -14.36 -10.41 -4.60
CA SER A 170 -15.46 -11.39 -4.56
C SER A 170 -16.09 -11.67 -5.93
N SER A 171 -15.85 -10.79 -6.91
CA SER A 171 -16.31 -10.93 -8.30
C SER A 171 -15.31 -11.62 -9.23
N LEU A 172 -14.15 -12.05 -8.72
CA LEU A 172 -13.21 -12.86 -9.49
C LEU A 172 -13.81 -14.23 -9.83
N ASP A 173 -13.29 -14.87 -10.88
CA ASP A 173 -13.69 -16.24 -11.25
C ASP A 173 -13.46 -17.21 -10.08
N GLU A 174 -14.55 -17.81 -9.60
CA GLU A 174 -14.53 -18.69 -8.44
C GLU A 174 -13.82 -20.01 -8.72
N GLN A 175 -13.82 -20.50 -9.96
CA GLN A 175 -13.12 -21.76 -10.30
C GLN A 175 -11.62 -21.60 -10.13
N THR A 176 -11.07 -20.49 -10.62
CA THR A 176 -9.64 -20.20 -10.56
C THR A 176 -9.22 -19.58 -9.22
N HIS A 177 -10.04 -18.72 -8.63
CA HIS A 177 -9.67 -17.91 -7.46
C HIS A 177 -10.42 -18.27 -6.17
N ARG A 178 -11.02 -19.47 -6.09
CA ARG A 178 -11.83 -19.98 -4.98
C ARG A 178 -11.44 -19.51 -3.58
N LYS A 179 -10.20 -19.78 -3.12
CA LYS A 179 -9.76 -19.47 -1.74
C LYS A 179 -9.89 -17.97 -1.41
N VAL A 180 -9.56 -17.10 -2.35
CA VAL A 180 -9.64 -15.64 -2.20
C VAL A 180 -11.08 -15.18 -2.32
N VAL A 181 -11.84 -15.69 -3.30
CA VAL A 181 -13.25 -15.32 -3.51
C VAL A 181 -14.10 -15.67 -2.30
N THR A 182 -13.99 -16.90 -1.78
CA THR A 182 -14.73 -17.34 -0.58
C THR A 182 -14.40 -16.43 0.61
N ARG A 183 -13.12 -16.15 0.86
CA ARG A 183 -12.71 -15.32 2.00
C ARG A 183 -13.13 -13.86 1.85
N ALA A 184 -13.03 -13.30 0.64
CA ALA A 184 -13.52 -11.95 0.35
C ALA A 184 -15.04 -11.83 0.60
N ARG A 185 -15.84 -12.84 0.21
CA ARG A 185 -17.28 -12.86 0.51
C ARG A 185 -17.59 -12.90 2.00
N GLU A 186 -16.80 -13.62 2.80
CA GLU A 186 -16.92 -13.62 4.27
C GLU A 186 -16.59 -12.26 4.87
N LEU A 187 -15.50 -11.62 4.41
CA LEU A 187 -15.13 -10.28 4.79
C LEU A 187 -16.22 -9.26 4.44
N VAL A 188 -16.80 -9.31 3.23
CA VAL A 188 -17.93 -8.44 2.85
C VAL A 188 -19.11 -8.61 3.81
N ARG A 189 -19.45 -9.85 4.19
CA ARG A 189 -20.53 -10.10 5.17
C ARG A 189 -20.22 -9.47 6.53
N THR A 190 -19.00 -9.63 7.00
CA THR A 190 -18.53 -9.07 8.29
C THR A 190 -18.52 -7.54 8.25
N LEU A 191 -18.01 -6.94 7.17
CA LEU A 191 -17.95 -5.50 6.96
C LEU A 191 -19.33 -4.82 6.93
N ARG A 192 -20.38 -5.55 6.54
CA ARG A 192 -21.77 -5.03 6.56
C ARG A 192 -22.38 -5.00 7.95
N GLN A 193 -21.89 -5.82 8.88
CA GLN A 193 -22.32 -5.79 10.27
C GLN A 193 -21.67 -4.60 10.97
N PRO A 194 -22.28 -4.01 12.00
CA PRO A 194 -21.60 -3.03 12.84
C PRO A 194 -20.41 -3.68 13.57
N PRO A 195 -19.34 -2.92 13.89
CA PRO A 195 -18.26 -3.42 14.74
C PRO A 195 -18.82 -3.83 16.11
N HIS A 196 -18.27 -4.90 16.69
CA HIS A 196 -18.69 -5.46 17.97
C HIS A 196 -18.07 -4.74 19.17
#